data_AF-A0A949VZ07-F1
#
_entry.id   AF-A0A949VZ07-F1
#
_cell.length_a   1.000
_cell.length_b   1.000
_cell.length_c   1.000
_cell.angle_alpha   90.00
_cell.angle_beta   90.00
_cell.angle_gamma   90.00
#
_symmetry.space_group_name_H-M   'P 1'
#
loop_
_entity.id
_entity.type
_entity.pdbx_description
1 polymer ?
#
loop_
_entity_poly.entity_id
_entity_poly.type
_entity_poly.pdbx_seq_one_letter_code
_entity_poly.pdbx_strand_id
1 'polypeptide(L)' 'MIVMVCCDELQQLADRDFLRIGPVHTLRDGRILNEIDTEYFLVFGDARPSFVGLNYCPFCGRVISRGLWNLEKKKQGR' A
#
# COMPACT_ATOMS: atom_id res chain seq x y z
N MET A 1 17.42 -1.31 -6.87
CA MET A 1 16.44 -0.33 -6.38
C MET A 1 15.74 -0.96 -5.19
N ILE A 2 15.66 -0.25 -4.06
CA ILE A 2 15.36 -0.82 -2.74
C ILE A 2 13.95 -1.41 -2.72
N VAL A 3 13.88 -2.65 -2.23
CA VAL A 3 12.72 -3.53 -2.11
C VAL A 3 11.64 -2.89 -1.22
N MET A 4 10.72 -2.11 -1.81
CA MET A 4 9.55 -1.55 -1.10
C MET A 4 8.37 -2.53 -1.04
N VAL A 5 8.48 -3.72 -1.63
CA VAL A 5 7.43 -4.74 -1.62
C VAL A 5 7.95 -6.01 -0.94
N CYS A 6 7.08 -6.67 -0.20
CA CYS A 6 7.47 -7.73 0.74
C CYS A 6 7.46 -9.16 0.17
N CYS A 7 6.98 -9.36 -1.06
CA CYS A 7 7.00 -10.63 -1.80
C CYS A 7 6.83 -10.39 -3.31
N ASP A 8 7.06 -11.44 -4.10
CA ASP A 8 7.03 -11.40 -5.56
C ASP A 8 5.61 -11.12 -6.10
N GLU A 9 4.57 -11.63 -5.46
CA GLU A 9 3.18 -11.38 -5.89
C GLU A 9 2.82 -9.90 -5.77
N LEU A 10 3.29 -9.23 -4.71
CA LEU A 10 3.06 -7.81 -4.53
C LEU A 10 3.88 -6.97 -5.53
N GLN A 11 5.11 -7.40 -5.84
CA GLN A 11 5.93 -6.80 -6.91
C GLN A 11 5.21 -6.90 -8.27
N GLN A 12 4.64 -8.06 -8.60
CA GLN A 12 3.91 -8.26 -9.85
C GLN A 12 2.69 -7.32 -9.97
N LEU A 13 2.01 -6.99 -8.87
CA LEU A 13 0.94 -5.98 -8.92
C LEU A 13 1.50 -4.57 -9.19
N ALA A 14 2.64 -4.21 -8.58
CA ALA A 14 3.28 -2.93 -8.82
C ALA A 14 3.73 -2.78 -10.27
N ASP A 15 4.34 -3.82 -10.83
CA ASP A 15 4.85 -3.85 -12.21
C ASP A 15 3.73 -3.75 -13.25
N ARG A 16 2.49 -4.14 -12.88
CA ARG A 16 1.30 -4.10 -13.72
C ARG A 16 0.37 -2.93 -13.40
N ASP A 17 0.85 -1.94 -12.65
CA ASP A 17 0.08 -0.76 -12.22
C ASP A 17 -1.18 -1.06 -11.37
N PHE A 18 -1.34 -2.29 -10.87
CA PHE A 18 -2.41 -2.67 -9.93
C PHE A 18 -2.10 -2.26 -8.48
N LEU A 19 -0.86 -1.85 -8.20
CA LEU A 19 -0.44 -1.31 -6.91
C LEU A 19 0.27 0.03 -7.12
N ARG A 20 -0.16 1.05 -6.40
CA ARG A 20 0.52 2.35 -6.30
C ARG A 20 1.19 2.47 -4.94
N ILE A 21 2.47 2.83 -4.95
CA ILE A 21 3.28 3.07 -3.76
C ILE A 21 3.66 4.54 -3.73
N GLY A 22 3.16 5.29 -2.74
CA GLY A 22 3.44 6.71 -2.59
C GLY A 22 2.43 7.44 -1.70
N PRO A 23 2.65 8.75 -1.46
CA PRO A 23 1.77 9.56 -0.64
C PRO A 23 0.35 9.67 -1.23
N VAL A 24 -0.66 9.70 -0.37
CA VAL A 24 -2.07 9.80 -0.80
C VAL A 24 -2.35 10.98 -1.74
N HIS A 25 -1.68 12.12 -1.55
CA HIS A 25 -1.85 13.32 -2.37
C HIS A 25 -1.33 13.17 -3.81
N THR A 26 -0.60 12.11 -4.13
CA THR A 26 -0.15 11.82 -5.50
C THR A 26 -1.19 11.03 -6.29
N LEU A 27 -2.23 10.49 -5.64
CA LEU A 27 -3.34 9.80 -6.29
C LEU A 27 -4.24 10.85 -6.95
N ARG A 28 -4.39 10.77 -8.28
CA ARG A 28 -5.20 11.70 -9.08
C ARG A 28 -6.42 11.01 -9.67
N ASP A 29 -7.45 11.80 -9.96
CA ASP A 29 -8.57 11.44 -10.84
C ASP A 29 -9.38 10.20 -10.41
N GLY A 30 -9.37 9.86 -9.13
CA GLY A 30 -10.02 8.68 -8.59
C GLY A 30 -10.63 8.88 -7.21
N ARG A 31 -11.07 7.77 -6.61
CA ARG A 31 -11.68 7.74 -5.27
C ARG A 31 -10.95 6.78 -4.35
N ILE A 32 -10.74 7.17 -3.11
CA ILE A 32 -10.20 6.28 -2.08
C ILE A 32 -11.38 5.64 -1.36
N LEU A 33 -11.39 4.32 -1.23
CA LEU A 33 -12.52 3.56 -0.71
C LEU A 33 -12.45 3.30 0.80
N ASN A 34 -11.33 3.62 1.45
CA ASN A 34 -11.13 3.42 2.89
C ASN A 34 -10.25 4.52 3.52
N GLU A 35 -10.29 4.62 4.84
CA GLU A 35 -9.59 5.66 5.62
C GLU A 35 -8.26 5.15 6.20
N ILE A 36 -7.57 4.26 5.49
CA ILE A 36 -6.29 3.72 5.95
C ILE A 36 -5.17 4.71 5.63
N ASP A 37 -4.48 5.20 6.67
CA ASP A 37 -3.27 6.01 6.53
C ASP A 37 -2.07 5.13 6.10
N THR A 38 -1.77 5.13 4.81
CA THR A 38 -0.76 4.26 4.20
C THR A 38 -0.15 4.89 2.96
N GLU A 39 0.93 4.27 2.50
CA GLU A 39 1.59 4.56 1.22
C GLU A 39 1.29 3.48 0.17
N TYR A 40 0.46 2.47 0.46
CA TYR A 40 0.20 1.33 -0.42
C TYR A 40 -1.28 1.25 -0.81
N PHE A 41 -1.56 1.38 -2.11
CA PHE A 41 -2.93 1.42 -2.63
C PHE A 41 -3.12 0.43 -3.79
N LEU A 42 -4.09 -0.48 -3.67
CA LEU A 42 -4.56 -1.25 -4.83
C LEU A 42 -5.36 -0.34 -5.76
N VAL A 43 -5.19 -0.53 -7.07
CA VAL A 43 -5.84 0.25 -8.12
C VAL A 43 -6.90 -0.61 -8.82
N PHE A 44 -8.11 -0.10 -8.96
CA PHE A 44 -9.22 -0.75 -9.64
C PHE A 44 -9.86 0.16 -10.69
N GLY A 45 -10.02 -0.35 -11.91
CA GLY A 45 -10.66 0.37 -13.03
C GLY A 45 -9.74 1.40 -13.69
N ASP A 46 -10.01 1.72 -14.95
CA ASP A 46 -9.07 2.48 -15.79
C ASP A 46 -9.37 3.98 -15.83
N ALA A 47 -10.57 4.39 -16.25
CA ALA A 47 -10.87 5.80 -16.52
C ALA A 47 -11.13 6.66 -15.26
N ARG A 48 -11.55 6.03 -14.16
CA ARG A 48 -11.78 6.68 -12.85
C ARG A 48 -11.37 5.67 -11.78
N PRO A 49 -10.07 5.55 -11.48
CA PRO A 49 -9.58 4.52 -10.60
C PRO A 49 -10.18 4.63 -9.20
N SER A 50 -10.46 3.47 -8.61
CA SER A 50 -10.73 3.34 -7.19
C SER A 50 -9.47 2.83 -6.51
N PHE A 51 -9.15 3.41 -5.35
CA PHE A 51 -7.97 3.08 -4.58
C PHE A 51 -8.38 2.46 -3.24
N VAL A 52 -7.73 1.36 -2.86
CA VAL A 52 -7.91 0.73 -1.55
C VAL A 52 -6.57 0.72 -0.83
N GLY A 53 -6.47 1.46 0.28
CA GLY A 53 -5.27 1.47 1.12
C GLY A 53 -5.05 0.13 1.81
N LEU A 54 -3.78 -0.28 1.97
CA LEU A 54 -3.36 -1.52 2.63
C LEU A 54 -2.44 -1.25 3.83
N ASN A 55 -2.68 -1.98 4.93
CA ASN A 55 -1.74 -2.07 6.06
C ASN A 55 -0.86 -3.32 6.02
N TYR A 56 -1.41 -4.41 5.48
CA TYR A 56 -0.75 -5.71 5.37
C TYR A 56 -0.74 -6.16 3.92
N CYS A 57 0.28 -6.91 3.54
CA CYS A 57 0.32 -7.57 2.25
C CYS A 57 -0.72 -8.68 2.18
N PRO A 58 -1.59 -8.71 1.15
CA PRO A 58 -2.60 -9.74 0.99
C PRO A 58 -2.03 -11.13 0.63
N PHE A 59 -0.74 -11.20 0.27
CA PHE A 59 -0.09 -12.44 -0.16
C PHE A 59 0.75 -13.09 0.94
N CYS A 60 1.63 -12.32 1.59
CA CYS A 60 2.55 -12.85 2.62
C CYS A 60 2.24 -12.39 4.05
N GLY A 61 1.20 -11.58 4.26
CA GLY A 61 0.73 -11.13 5.58
C GLY A 61 1.63 -10.13 6.30
N ARG A 62 2.78 -9.75 5.73
CA ARG A 62 3.69 -8.77 6.37
C ARG A 62 3.05 -7.38 6.45
N VAL A 63 3.37 -6.65 7.52
CA VAL A 63 3.06 -5.22 7.66
C VAL A 63 3.85 -4.45 6.60
N ILE A 64 3.16 -3.62 5.82
CA ILE A 64 3.78 -2.80 4.75
C ILE A 64 3.60 -1.30 4.97
N SER A 65 2.57 -0.85 5.69
CA SER A 65 2.39 0.57 5.96
C SER A 65 3.40 1.09 6.99
N ARG A 66 4.05 2.21 6.68
CA ARG A 66 5.03 2.85 7.59
C ARG A 66 4.42 3.25 8.92
N GLY A 67 3.18 3.74 8.92
CA GLY A 67 2.47 4.11 10.14
C GLY A 67 2.36 2.93 11.11
N LEU A 68 1.94 1.77 10.61
CA LEU A 68 1.79 0.57 11.43
C LEU A 68 3.14 -0.02 11.85
N TRP A 69 4.15 0.00 10.97
CA TRP A 69 5.52 -0.38 11.32
C TRP A 69 6.09 0.46 12.48
N ASN A 70 5.87 1.78 12.45
CA ASN A 70 6.31 2.69 13.51
C ASN A 70 5.57 2.43 14.84
N LEU A 71 4.28 2.06 14.78
CA LEU A 71 3.51 1.69 15.97
C LEU A 71 3.96 0.35 16.56
N GLU A 72 4.23 -0.65 15.73
CA GLU A 72 4.73 -1.97 16.18
C GLU A 72 6.11 -1.85 16.86
N LYS A 73 7.02 -1.03 16.31
CA LYS A 73 8.32 -0.78 16.96
C LYS A 73 8.21 -0.09 18.32
N LYS A 74 7.23 0.80 18.50
CA LYS A 74 6.98 1.44 19.81
C LYS A 74 6.50 0.44 20.86
N LYS A 75 5.77 -0.60 20.48
CA LYS A 75 5.30 -1.65 21.40
C LYS A 75 6.44 -2.58 21.87
N GLN A 76 7.46 -2.80 21.05
CA GLN A 76 8.61 -3.65 21.39
C GLN A 76 9.67 -2.95 22.26
N GLY A 77 9.58 -1.63 22.41
CA GLY A 77 10.50 -0.83 23.23
C GLY A 77 10.02 -0.55 24.65
N ARG A 78 9.07 -1.33 25.18
CA ARG A 78 8.51 -1.18 26.52
C ARG A 78 8.62 -2.46 27.32
#